data_AF-A0A923B3N1-F1
#
_entry.id   AF-A0A923B3N1-F1
#
_cell.length_a   1.000
_cell.length_b   1.000
_cell.length_c   1.000
_cell.angle_alpha   90.00
_cell.angle_beta   90.00
_cell.angle_gamma   90.00
#
_symmetry.space_group_name_H-M   'P 1'
#
loop_
_entity.id
_entity.type
_entity.pdbx_description
1 polymer ?
#
loop_
_entity_poly.entity_id
_entity_poly.type
_entity_poly.pdbx_seq_one_letter_code
_entity_poly.pdbx_strand_id
1 'polypeptide(L)' 'DATFTLPPGDSFAGSELFAEGEAKHVGTITTFCHDPADRTWSGLGYVKTKWQVDGLNLRVGSEAGPVVTVHTPLIPLGI' A
#
# COMPACT_ATOMS: atom_id res chain seq x y z
N ASP A 1 8.35 6.98 1.29
CA ASP A 1 7.28 6.60 0.33
C ASP A 1 7.20 5.07 0.30
N ALA A 2 6.10 4.50 -0.16
CA ALA A 2 5.89 3.05 -0.21
C ALA A 2 5.25 2.65 -1.53
N THR A 3 5.63 1.48 -2.01
CA THR A 3 4.97 0.76 -3.10
C THR A 3 4.03 -0.30 -2.53
N PHE A 4 2.98 -0.66 -3.25
CA PHE A 4 2.02 -1.67 -2.79
C PHE A 4 1.66 -2.66 -3.89
N THR A 5 1.46 -3.91 -3.52
CA THR A 5 0.63 -4.85 -4.29
C THR A 5 -0.79 -4.80 -3.77
N LEU A 6 -1.74 -4.66 -4.69
CA LEU A 6 -3.16 -4.49 -4.40
C LEU A 6 -3.98 -5.65 -4.96
N PRO A 7 -5.15 -5.94 -4.38
CA PRO A 7 -6.09 -6.87 -4.96
C PRO A 7 -6.77 -6.26 -6.21
N PRO A 8 -7.39 -7.11 -7.06
CA PRO A 8 -8.23 -6.63 -8.14
C PRO A 8 -9.38 -5.77 -7.61
N GLY A 9 -9.70 -4.69 -8.31
CA GLY A 9 -10.84 -3.84 -7.96
C GLY A 9 -10.80 -2.45 -8.60
N ASP A 10 -11.73 -1.61 -8.14
CA ASP A 10 -11.76 -0.18 -8.47
C ASP A 10 -10.53 0.55 -7.93
N SER A 11 -10.29 1.76 -8.45
CA SER A 11 -9.15 2.59 -8.05
C SER A 11 -9.10 2.80 -6.53
N PHE A 12 -8.00 2.38 -5.91
CA PHE A 12 -7.73 2.63 -4.49
C PHE A 12 -7.06 3.98 -4.23
N ALA A 13 -6.85 4.81 -5.26
CA ALA A 13 -6.23 6.13 -5.10
C ALA A 13 -7.06 7.03 -4.18
N GLY A 14 -6.40 7.70 -3.24
CA GLY A 14 -7.01 8.50 -2.18
C GLY A 14 -7.47 7.69 -0.95
N SER A 15 -7.40 6.36 -0.99
CA SER A 15 -7.83 5.53 0.14
C SER A 15 -6.83 5.58 1.29
N GLU A 16 -7.35 5.69 2.51
CA GLU A 16 -6.57 5.57 3.74
C GLU A 16 -6.13 4.12 3.98
N LEU A 17 -5.02 3.94 4.67
CA LEU A 17 -4.46 2.65 5.06
C LEU A 17 -4.54 2.47 6.56
N PHE A 18 -4.81 1.24 7.02
CA PHE A 18 -4.93 0.88 8.43
C PHE A 18 -4.03 -0.32 8.74
N ALA A 19 -3.40 -0.30 9.92
CA ALA A 19 -2.62 -1.42 10.44
C ALA A 19 -3.41 -2.13 11.54
N GLU A 20 -3.18 -3.42 11.72
CA GLU A 20 -3.83 -4.20 12.77
C GLU A 20 -3.49 -3.64 14.15
N GLY A 21 -4.52 -3.38 14.97
CA GLY A 21 -4.36 -2.83 16.31
C GLY A 21 -4.03 -1.34 16.37
N GLU A 22 -4.08 -0.60 15.25
CA GLU A 22 -3.87 0.84 15.22
C GLU A 22 -5.18 1.57 14.91
N ALA A 23 -5.69 2.33 15.90
CA ALA A 23 -6.98 3.03 15.79
C ALA A 23 -6.99 4.20 14.78
N LYS A 24 -5.84 4.59 14.23
CA LYS A 24 -5.71 5.71 13.29
C LYS A 24 -5.16 5.21 11.96
N HIS A 25 -5.53 5.88 10.87
CA HIS A 25 -4.91 5.58 9.59
C HIS A 25 -3.38 5.76 9.66
N VAL A 26 -2.68 4.92 8.92
CA VAL A 26 -1.22 4.82 8.89
C VAL A 26 -0.62 5.34 7.59
N GLY A 27 -1.45 5.61 6.59
CA GLY A 27 -1.02 6.08 5.29
C GLY A 27 -2.18 6.33 4.33
N THR A 28 -1.82 6.65 3.10
CA THR A 28 -2.76 6.90 1.99
C THR A 28 -2.13 6.43 0.68
N ILE A 29 -2.93 5.77 -0.16
CA ILE A 29 -2.55 5.42 -1.54
C ILE A 29 -2.72 6.66 -2.41
N THR A 30 -1.70 7.07 -3.15
CA THR A 30 -1.74 8.26 -4.02
C THR A 30 -1.97 7.91 -5.47
N THR A 31 -1.42 6.79 -5.94
CA THR A 31 -1.54 6.34 -7.33
C THR A 31 -1.79 4.85 -7.39
N PHE A 32 -2.42 4.43 -8.47
CA PHE A 32 -2.84 3.07 -8.73
C PHE A 32 -2.63 2.76 -10.21
N CYS A 33 -2.11 1.58 -10.50
CA CYS A 33 -1.87 1.07 -11.84
C CYS A 33 -2.26 -0.41 -11.89
N HIS A 34 -2.94 -0.80 -12.96
CA HIS A 34 -3.20 -2.19 -13.28
C HIS A 34 -2.28 -2.59 -14.43
N ASP A 35 -1.48 -3.64 -14.22
CA ASP A 35 -0.75 -4.30 -15.30
C ASP A 35 -1.60 -5.46 -15.86
N PRO A 36 -2.19 -5.30 -17.05
CA PRO A 36 -3.04 -6.33 -17.64
C PRO A 36 -2.26 -7.57 -18.10
N ALA A 37 -0.93 -7.50 -18.29
CA ALA A 37 -0.12 -8.64 -18.70
C ALA A 37 0.05 -9.62 -17.53
N ASP A 38 0.36 -9.09 -16.34
CA ASP A 38 0.63 -9.90 -15.15
C ASP A 38 -0.60 -10.07 -14.25
N ARG A 39 -1.73 -9.44 -14.59
CA ARG A 39 -2.93 -9.36 -13.74
C ARG A 39 -2.56 -8.91 -12.33
N THR A 40 -1.70 -7.90 -12.24
CA THR A 40 -1.25 -7.34 -10.98
C THR A 40 -1.73 -5.91 -10.85
N TRP A 41 -2.05 -5.52 -9.63
CA TRP A 41 -2.38 -4.15 -9.28
C TRP A 41 -1.30 -3.61 -8.38
N SER A 42 -0.72 -2.49 -8.79
CA SER A 42 0.37 -1.83 -8.09
C SER A 42 -0.02 -0.40 -7.75
N GLY A 43 0.55 0.13 -6.68
CA GLY A 43 0.27 1.50 -6.28
C GLY A 43 1.45 2.13 -5.57
N LEU A 44 1.43 3.47 -5.52
CA LEU A 44 2.33 4.24 -4.69
C LEU A 44 1.52 4.98 -3.63
N GLY A 45 2.17 5.30 -2.53
CA GLY A 45 1.57 6.13 -1.51
C GLY A 45 2.50 6.49 -0.37
N TYR A 46 1.93 7.20 0.59
CA TYR A 46 2.61 7.60 1.80
C TYR A 46 2.18 6.70 2.94
N VAL A 47 3.15 6.18 3.67
CA VAL A 47 2.94 5.39 4.89
C VAL A 47 3.82 6.00 5.97
N LYS A 48 3.35 6.09 7.20
CA LYS A 48 4.17 6.54 8.33
C LYS A 48 5.36 5.59 8.49
N THR A 49 6.55 6.14 8.78
CA THR A 49 7.83 5.42 8.75
C THR A 49 7.82 4.08 9.49
N LYS A 50 7.17 3.99 10.65
CA LYS A 50 7.09 2.74 11.44
C LYS A 50 6.39 1.57 10.72
N TRP A 51 5.63 1.86 9.66
CA TRP A 51 4.88 0.88 8.86
C TRP A 51 5.39 0.76 7.42
N GLN A 52 6.51 1.42 7.09
CA GLN A 52 7.22 1.19 5.83
C GLN A 52 8.11 -0.04 5.98
N VAL A 53 7.48 -1.21 6.11
CA VAL A 53 8.17 -2.50 6.30
C VAL A 53 7.81 -3.39 5.13
N ASP A 54 8.82 -3.91 4.45
CA ASP A 54 8.65 -4.80 3.31
C ASP A 54 7.88 -6.06 3.70
N GLY A 55 6.88 -6.44 2.90
CA GLY A 55 5.99 -7.56 3.17
C GLY A 55 4.90 -7.29 4.21
N LEU A 56 4.84 -6.09 4.81
CA LEU A 56 3.80 -5.76 5.78
C LEU A 56 2.43 -5.68 5.10
N ASN A 57 1.44 -6.32 5.70
CA ASN A 57 0.05 -6.25 5.26
C ASN A 57 -0.68 -5.09 5.93
N LEU A 58 -1.28 -4.22 5.12
CA LEU A 58 -2.16 -3.12 5.56
C LEU A 58 -3.56 -3.30 4.97
N ARG A 59 -4.54 -2.64 5.57
CA ARG A 59 -5.95 -2.68 5.15
C ARG A 59 -6.34 -1.36 4.49
N VAL A 60 -7.11 -1.41 3.41
CA VAL A 60 -7.54 -0.20 2.68
C VAL A 60 -8.92 0.27 3.12
N GLY A 61 -9.06 1.57 3.40
CA GLY A 61 -10.32 2.25 3.71
C GLY A 61 -10.89 1.97 5.10
N SER A 62 -10.68 0.77 5.66
CA SER A 62 -11.06 0.40 7.03
C SER A 62 -10.28 -0.83 7.50
N GLU A 63 -10.35 -1.16 8.79
CA GLU A 63 -9.72 -2.38 9.35
C GLU A 63 -10.27 -3.69 8.75
N ALA A 64 -11.52 -3.69 8.26
CA ALA A 64 -12.15 -4.83 7.59
C ALA A 64 -11.92 -4.82 6.06
N GLY A 65 -11.20 -3.82 5.55
CA GLY A 65 -10.97 -3.63 4.13
C GLY A 65 -10.07 -4.68 3.47
N PRO A 66 -9.91 -4.57 2.14
CA PRO A 66 -8.99 -5.41 1.40
C PRO A 66 -7.55 -5.21 1.88
N VAL A 67 -6.76 -6.28 1.78
CA VAL A 67 -5.36 -6.29 2.21
C VAL A 67 -4.47 -5.84 1.06
N VAL A 68 -3.50 -4.97 1.36
CA VAL A 68 -2.40 -4.60 0.48
C VAL A 68 -1.08 -4.96 1.13
N THR A 69 -0.11 -5.35 0.34
CA THR A 69 1.25 -5.67 0.83
C THR A 69 2.16 -4.50 0.52
N VAL A 70 2.79 -3.96 1.55
CA VAL A 70 3.80 -2.91 1.45
C VAL A 70 5.07 -3.51 0.88
N HIS A 71 5.61 -2.81 -0.10
CA HIS A 71 6.97 -3.01 -0.57
C HIS A 71 7.73 -1.71 -0.33
N THR A 72 8.84 -1.77 0.38
CA THR A 72 9.71 -0.59 0.51
C THR A 72 10.36 -0.30 -0.84
N PRO A 73 10.58 0.97 -1.21
CA PRO A 73 11.14 1.29 -2.52
C PRO A 73 12.45 0.51 -2.76
N LEU A 74 12.60 -0.01 -3.99
CA LEU A 74 13.83 -0.59 -4.55
C LEU A 74 14.91 0.49 -4.77
N ILE A 75 15.16 1.34 -3.78
CA ILE A 75 16.29 2.26 -3.82
C ILE A 75 17.38 1.64 -2.94
N PRO A 76 18.49 1.15 -3.51
CA PRO A 76 19.66 0.87 -2.70
C PRO A 76 20.03 2.18 -2.02
N LEU A 77 20.13 2.16 -0.68
CA LEU A 77 20.87 3.19 0.04
C LEU A 77 22.33 3.10 -0.42
N GLY A 78 22.66 3.79 -1.51
CA GLY A 78 24.02 3.87 -2.03
C GLY A 78 24.08 4.11 -3.53
N ILE A 79 24.05 5.37 -3.94
CA ILE A 79 25.17 6.01 -4.66
C ILE A 79 25.20 7.50 -4.27
#